data_AF-A0A603ZGR6-F1
#
_entry.id   AF-A0A603ZGR6-F1
#
_cell.length_a   1.000
_cell.length_b   1.000
_cell.length_c   1.000
_cell.angle_alpha   90.00
_cell.angle_beta   90.00
_cell.angle_gamma   90.00
#
_symmetry.space_group_name_H-M   'P 1'
#
loop_
_entity.id
_entity.type
_entity.pdbx_description
1 polymer ?
#
loop_
_entity_poly.entity_id
_entity_poly.type
_entity_poly.pdbx_seq_one_letter_code
_entity_poly.pdbx_strand_id
1 'polypeptide(L)'
;MSFNLSRTQFLQMFAVMQSIKLINHHTAKAAAPALLWKNENINDDQFAVLTSLLSSTPLMPSLSMLPSGSTAPILINPFTEGGYLPHSGPGFVVIPETGTLNIQENALFNAMETHISTAFTNLIRHANARADHVAMPGAAFASFSVDYDRHAPISKRAKLCFYEEGCEVAVIEVLLPHVFSANETAARHLIDIMRHFIGQSMIDADIAAGVLTNDSIHVVSDIPEPPIREPEKTLEQKLMECPTWATW
;
A
#
# COMPACT_ATOMS: atom_id res chain seq x y z
N MET A 1 16.38 19.09 11.64
CA MET A 1 16.39 19.21 10.16
C MET A 1 15.15 18.53 9.64
N SER A 2 14.56 19.04 8.57
CA SER A 2 13.37 18.46 7.93
C SER A 2 13.80 17.44 6.88
N PHE A 3 13.25 16.23 6.94
CA PHE A 3 13.48 15.14 6.01
C PHE A 3 12.57 15.32 4.78
N ASN A 4 13.16 15.28 3.58
CA ASN A 4 12.41 15.37 2.33
C ASN A 4 12.20 13.97 1.77
N LEU A 5 10.95 13.58 1.58
CA LEU A 5 10.57 12.28 1.06
C LEU A 5 10.91 12.18 -0.43
N SER A 6 11.47 11.03 -0.81
CA SER A 6 11.51 10.60 -2.19
C SER A 6 10.11 10.24 -2.71
N ARG A 7 9.95 10.09 -4.03
CA ARG A 7 8.68 9.65 -4.62
C ARG A 7 8.20 8.32 -4.03
N THR A 8 9.10 7.34 -3.93
CA THR A 8 8.77 6.01 -3.41
C THR A 8 8.46 6.07 -1.93
N GLN A 9 9.24 6.82 -1.15
CA GLN A 9 9.00 7.02 0.28
C GLN A 9 7.66 7.70 0.56
N PHE A 10 7.29 8.70 -0.23
CA PHE A 10 6.01 9.37 -0.14
C PHE A 10 4.85 8.38 -0.31
N LEU A 11 4.90 7.55 -1.35
CA LEU A 11 3.86 6.56 -1.63
C LEU A 11 3.85 5.42 -0.60
N GLN A 12 5.01 4.98 -0.14
CA GLN A 12 5.16 4.01 0.95
C GLN A 12 4.49 4.51 2.24
N MET A 13 4.77 5.75 2.62
CA MET A 13 4.20 6.37 3.81
C MET A 13 2.70 6.59 3.66
N PHE A 14 2.23 7.05 2.50
CA PHE A 14 0.81 7.17 2.19
C PHE A 14 0.07 5.83 2.39
N ALA A 15 0.60 4.74 1.86
CA ALA A 15 -0.01 3.41 1.98
C ALA A 15 -0.10 2.93 3.45
N VAL A 16 0.95 3.14 4.24
CA VAL A 16 0.96 2.80 5.68
C VAL A 16 -0.07 3.63 6.45
N MET A 17 -0.09 4.96 6.24
CA MET A 17 -1.04 5.84 6.93
C MET A 17 -2.49 5.51 6.54
N GLN A 18 -2.72 5.21 5.26
CA GLN A 18 -4.03 4.80 4.76
C GLN A 18 -4.44 3.45 5.34
N SER A 19 -3.52 2.49 5.47
CA SER A 19 -3.78 1.20 6.10
C SER A 19 -4.26 1.36 7.53
N ILE A 20 -3.59 2.17 8.34
CA ILE A 20 -4.01 2.47 9.72
C ILE A 20 -5.41 3.11 9.74
N LYS A 21 -5.70 4.02 8.80
CA LYS A 21 -7.04 4.63 8.66
C LYS A 21 -8.11 3.59 8.29
N LEU A 22 -7.83 2.67 7.38
CA LEU A 22 -8.75 1.58 7.01
C LEU A 22 -9.00 0.65 8.19
N ILE A 23 -7.94 0.19 8.87
CA ILE A 23 -8.03 -0.64 10.07
C ILE A 23 -8.88 0.06 11.14
N ASN A 24 -8.72 1.37 11.34
CA ASN A 24 -9.54 2.15 12.26
C ASN A 24 -11.03 2.06 11.91
N HIS A 25 -11.38 2.32 10.65
CA HIS A 25 -12.78 2.27 10.20
C HIS A 25 -13.39 0.87 10.33
N HIS A 26 -12.65 -0.14 9.87
CA HIS A 26 -13.11 -1.52 9.84
C HIS A 26 -13.31 -2.12 11.23
N THR A 27 -12.41 -1.82 12.16
CA THR A 27 -12.40 -2.48 13.46
C THR A 27 -13.14 -1.69 14.53
N ALA A 28 -13.45 -0.40 14.32
CA ALA A 28 -14.12 0.42 15.33
C ALA A 28 -15.39 -0.23 15.86
N LYS A 29 -15.51 -0.28 17.20
CA LYS A 29 -16.69 -0.82 17.91
C LYS A 29 -17.97 0.01 17.67
N ALA A 30 -17.80 1.27 17.29
CA ALA A 30 -18.85 2.25 17.00
C ALA A 30 -18.36 3.17 15.87
N ALA A 31 -18.71 4.46 15.89
CA ALA A 31 -18.10 5.42 14.98
C ALA A 31 -16.58 5.50 15.20
N ALA A 32 -15.81 5.27 14.14
CA ALA A 32 -14.36 5.35 14.20
C ALA A 32 -13.91 6.79 14.51
N PRO A 33 -13.11 7.03 15.56
CA PRO A 33 -12.63 8.38 15.86
C PRO A 33 -11.70 8.86 14.75
N ALA A 34 -11.68 10.17 14.53
CA ALA A 34 -10.74 10.78 13.61
C ALA A 34 -9.29 10.54 14.08
N LEU A 35 -8.42 10.10 13.18
CA LEU A 35 -7.00 9.93 13.47
C LEU A 35 -6.28 11.27 13.39
N LEU A 36 -5.59 11.63 14.47
CA LEU A 36 -4.74 12.81 14.55
C LEU A 36 -3.31 12.42 14.20
N TRP A 37 -2.84 12.90 13.05
CA TRP A 37 -1.48 12.71 12.57
C TRP A 37 -0.62 13.89 13.00
N LYS A 38 0.55 13.61 13.59
CA LYS A 38 1.54 14.63 13.95
C LYS A 38 2.85 14.35 13.22
N ASN A 39 3.36 15.39 12.57
CA ASN A 39 4.65 15.39 11.91
C ASN A 39 5.76 15.60 12.96
N GLU A 40 6.77 14.74 13.00
CA GLU A 40 7.94 14.97 13.84
C GLU A 40 9.06 15.66 13.08
N ASN A 41 9.38 15.17 11.88
CA ASN A 41 10.61 15.57 11.19
C ASN A 41 10.50 15.58 9.66
N ILE A 42 9.33 15.38 9.06
CA ILE A 42 9.15 15.40 7.59
C ILE A 42 8.96 16.84 7.12
N ASN A 43 9.25 17.12 5.86
CA ASN A 43 8.86 18.36 5.20
C ASN A 43 7.36 18.64 5.36
N ASP A 44 7.02 19.82 5.90
CA ASP A 44 5.65 20.20 6.24
C ASP A 44 4.72 20.24 5.02
N ASP A 45 5.22 20.67 3.85
CA ASP A 45 4.43 20.70 2.63
C ASP A 45 4.11 19.27 2.15
N GLN A 46 5.09 18.37 2.19
CA GLN A 46 4.88 16.96 1.84
C GLN A 46 3.93 16.28 2.83
N PHE A 47 4.07 16.56 4.13
CA PHE A 47 3.19 16.02 5.17
C PHE A 47 1.75 16.56 5.07
N ALA A 48 1.58 17.83 4.74
CA ALA A 48 0.26 18.43 4.48
C ALA A 48 -0.44 17.75 3.30
N VAL A 49 0.31 17.39 2.25
CA VAL A 49 -0.25 16.66 1.09
C VAL A 49 -0.62 15.23 1.48
N LEU A 50 0.21 14.52 2.26
CA LEU A 50 -0.13 13.18 2.78
C LEU A 50 -1.45 13.20 3.57
N THR A 51 -1.58 14.13 4.53
CA THR A 51 -2.79 14.23 5.36
C THR A 51 -4.02 14.68 4.56
N SER A 52 -3.85 15.54 3.56
CA SER A 52 -4.91 15.89 2.59
C SER A 52 -5.39 14.67 1.79
N LEU A 53 -4.47 13.85 1.25
CA LEU A 53 -4.81 12.61 0.56
C LEU A 53 -5.57 11.64 1.46
N LEU A 54 -5.14 11.51 2.72
CA LEU A 54 -5.84 10.66 3.69
C LEU A 54 -7.26 11.16 3.94
N SER A 55 -7.51 12.46 3.98
CA SER A 55 -8.87 13.00 4.13
C SER A 55 -9.82 12.55 3.01
N SER A 56 -9.28 12.36 1.81
CA SER A 56 -10.00 11.86 0.61
C SER A 56 -10.14 10.34 0.55
N THR A 57 -9.70 9.60 1.57
CA THR A 57 -9.86 8.14 1.61
C THR A 57 -11.35 7.77 1.64
N PRO A 58 -11.81 6.88 0.73
CA PRO A 58 -13.18 6.39 0.73
C PRO A 58 -13.64 5.90 2.10
N LEU A 59 -14.86 6.25 2.48
CA LEU A 59 -15.47 5.76 3.71
C LEU A 59 -15.80 4.29 3.55
N MET A 60 -15.37 3.49 4.53
CA MET A 60 -15.59 2.05 4.53
C MET A 60 -16.50 1.65 5.70
N PRO A 61 -17.39 0.68 5.51
CA PRO A 61 -18.19 0.14 6.60
C PRO A 61 -17.32 -0.62 7.61
N SER A 62 -17.79 -0.64 8.86
CA SER A 62 -17.23 -1.51 9.90
C SER A 62 -17.46 -2.98 9.51
N LEU A 63 -16.54 -3.86 9.93
CA LEU A 63 -16.63 -5.30 9.65
C LEU A 63 -17.92 -5.91 10.21
N SER A 64 -18.47 -5.35 11.29
CA SER A 64 -19.73 -5.80 11.89
C SER A 64 -20.97 -5.51 11.05
N MET A 65 -20.87 -4.59 10.09
CA MET A 65 -21.97 -4.20 9.19
C MET A 65 -21.92 -4.89 7.84
N LEU A 66 -20.83 -5.61 7.55
CA LEU A 66 -20.63 -6.30 6.29
C LEU A 66 -21.27 -7.70 6.32
N PRO A 67 -21.87 -8.16 5.21
CA PRO A 67 -22.34 -9.54 5.08
C PRO A 67 -21.22 -10.56 5.28
N SER A 68 -21.57 -11.76 5.78
CA SER A 68 -20.65 -12.90 5.84
C SER A 68 -20.07 -13.20 4.44
N GLY A 69 -18.77 -13.47 4.38
CA GLY A 69 -18.00 -13.68 3.15
C GLY A 69 -17.53 -12.40 2.44
N SER A 70 -17.90 -11.21 2.94
CA SER A 70 -17.42 -9.94 2.38
C SER A 70 -15.95 -9.71 2.68
N THR A 71 -15.27 -8.96 1.81
CA THR A 71 -13.86 -8.59 1.96
C THR A 71 -13.72 -7.09 2.19
N ALA A 72 -12.83 -6.71 3.10
CA ALA A 72 -12.48 -5.33 3.40
C ALA A 72 -10.96 -5.11 3.31
N PRO A 73 -10.46 -4.22 2.45
CA PRO A 73 -9.02 -4.03 2.25
C PRO A 73 -8.32 -3.49 3.51
N ILE A 74 -7.16 -4.04 3.82
CA ILE A 74 -6.28 -3.56 4.90
C ILE A 74 -5.24 -2.59 4.36
N LEU A 75 -4.66 -2.90 3.20
CA LEU A 75 -3.61 -2.12 2.56
C LEU A 75 -3.91 -2.01 1.08
N ILE A 76 -3.75 -0.80 0.54
CA ILE A 76 -3.90 -0.54 -0.89
C ILE A 76 -2.54 -0.16 -1.44
N ASN A 77 -2.09 -0.93 -2.43
CA ASN A 77 -0.82 -0.68 -3.08
C ASN A 77 -0.95 0.51 -4.05
N PRO A 78 -0.26 1.65 -3.80
CA PRO A 78 -0.30 2.79 -4.69
C PRO A 78 0.63 2.63 -5.90
N PHE A 79 1.52 1.62 -5.91
CA PHE A 79 2.48 1.37 -6.99
C PHE A 79 1.91 0.56 -8.15
N THR A 80 0.64 0.14 -8.07
CA THR A 80 0.00 -0.66 -9.12
C THR A 80 -0.01 0.09 -10.45
N GLU A 81 0.42 -0.61 -11.51
CA GLU A 81 0.50 -0.07 -12.86
C GLU A 81 -0.87 0.48 -13.33
N GLY A 82 -0.86 1.67 -13.95
CA GLY A 82 -2.08 2.38 -14.35
C GLY A 82 -2.89 3.02 -13.21
N GLY A 83 -2.44 2.86 -11.96
CA GLY A 83 -3.05 3.46 -10.77
C GLY A 83 -4.41 2.84 -10.40
N TYR A 84 -4.65 1.60 -10.78
CA TYR A 84 -5.88 0.88 -10.46
C TYR A 84 -5.81 0.21 -9.10
N LEU A 85 -6.95 0.05 -8.42
CA LEU A 85 -7.04 -0.85 -7.28
C LEU A 85 -6.72 -2.28 -7.76
N PRO A 86 -5.76 -2.99 -7.15
CA PRO A 86 -5.46 -4.37 -7.54
C PRO A 86 -6.65 -5.29 -7.30
N HIS A 87 -6.72 -6.42 -8.03
CA HIS A 87 -7.82 -7.39 -7.87
C HIS A 87 -7.78 -8.13 -6.52
N SER A 88 -6.62 -8.18 -5.88
CA SER A 88 -6.41 -8.84 -4.60
C SER A 88 -5.31 -8.16 -3.79
N GLY A 89 -5.33 -8.40 -2.48
CA GLY A 89 -4.27 -7.99 -1.58
C GLY A 89 -4.66 -8.22 -0.12
N PRO A 90 -3.90 -7.64 0.83
CA PRO A 90 -4.17 -7.82 2.24
C PRO A 90 -5.56 -7.28 2.61
N GLY A 91 -6.37 -8.12 3.24
CA GLY A 91 -7.76 -7.78 3.57
C GLY A 91 -8.32 -8.58 4.75
N PHE A 92 -9.36 -8.04 5.36
CA PHE A 92 -10.22 -8.78 6.28
C PHE A 92 -11.26 -9.56 5.49
N VAL A 93 -11.51 -10.81 5.91
CA VAL A 93 -12.64 -11.60 5.42
C VAL A 93 -13.66 -11.72 6.55
N VAL A 94 -14.89 -11.29 6.29
CA VAL A 94 -15.93 -11.24 7.32
C VAL A 94 -16.51 -12.63 7.53
N ILE A 95 -16.22 -13.25 8.68
CA ILE A 95 -16.77 -14.55 9.10
C ILE A 95 -17.41 -14.38 10.48
N PRO A 96 -18.68 -13.92 10.55
CA PRO A 96 -19.36 -13.59 11.81
C PRO A 96 -19.39 -14.76 12.79
N GLU A 97 -19.41 -15.99 12.27
CA GLU A 97 -19.53 -17.23 13.03
C GLU A 97 -18.32 -17.50 13.93
N THR A 98 -17.15 -16.96 13.58
CA THR A 98 -15.91 -17.18 14.36
C THR A 98 -15.70 -16.14 15.45
N GLY A 99 -16.30 -14.95 15.33
CA GLY A 99 -16.04 -13.81 16.21
C GLY A 99 -14.60 -13.30 16.21
N THR A 100 -13.73 -13.82 15.33
CA THR A 100 -12.31 -13.47 15.24
C THR A 100 -12.03 -12.60 14.02
N LEU A 101 -11.00 -11.75 14.10
CA LEU A 101 -10.51 -11.00 12.94
C LEU A 101 -9.78 -11.98 12.01
N ASN A 102 -10.40 -12.29 10.87
CA ASN A 102 -9.81 -13.12 9.84
C ASN A 102 -9.04 -12.20 8.86
N ILE A 103 -7.71 -12.21 9.00
CA ILE A 103 -6.79 -11.44 8.18
C ILE A 103 -6.21 -12.37 7.12
N GLN A 104 -6.33 -12.00 5.85
CA GLN A 104 -5.75 -12.73 4.72
C GLN A 104 -4.82 -11.83 3.93
N GLU A 105 -3.68 -12.39 3.50
CA GLU A 105 -2.70 -11.68 2.68
C GLU A 105 -3.18 -11.46 1.23
N ASN A 106 -4.05 -12.34 0.72
CA ASN A 106 -4.53 -12.35 -0.67
C ASN A 106 -6.06 -12.43 -0.76
N ALA A 107 -6.74 -11.50 -0.11
CA ALA A 107 -8.20 -11.39 -0.20
C ALA A 107 -8.62 -10.80 -1.55
N LEU A 108 -9.72 -11.29 -2.13
CA LEU A 108 -10.25 -10.81 -3.42
C LEU A 108 -11.08 -9.54 -3.21
N PHE A 109 -10.72 -8.46 -3.89
CA PHE A 109 -11.45 -7.19 -3.81
C PHE A 109 -12.64 -7.11 -4.77
N ASN A 110 -12.89 -8.16 -5.56
CA ASN A 110 -14.00 -8.25 -6.51
C ASN A 110 -15.40 -8.13 -5.87
N ALA A 111 -15.51 -8.36 -4.56
CA ALA A 111 -16.77 -8.20 -3.82
C ALA A 111 -17.04 -6.75 -3.36
N MET A 112 -16.10 -5.83 -3.56
CA MET A 112 -16.30 -4.42 -3.21
C MET A 112 -17.28 -3.76 -4.19
N GLU A 113 -18.15 -2.90 -3.66
CA GLU A 113 -19.08 -2.14 -4.48
C GLU A 113 -18.34 -1.28 -5.51
N THR A 114 -18.83 -1.25 -6.75
CA THR A 114 -18.15 -0.61 -7.89
C THR A 114 -17.79 0.85 -7.62
N HIS A 115 -18.65 1.57 -6.91
CA HIS A 115 -18.42 2.97 -6.58
C HIS A 115 -17.25 3.15 -5.58
N ILE A 116 -17.08 2.22 -4.64
CA ILE A 116 -15.96 2.18 -3.69
C ILE A 116 -14.65 1.86 -4.42
N SER A 117 -14.66 0.82 -5.26
CA SER A 117 -13.49 0.43 -6.06
C SER A 117 -13.02 1.55 -6.99
N THR A 118 -13.97 2.28 -7.59
CA THR A 118 -13.68 3.46 -8.42
C THR A 118 -13.09 4.59 -7.57
N ALA A 119 -13.63 4.84 -6.38
CA ALA A 119 -13.12 5.88 -5.48
C ALA A 119 -11.68 5.59 -5.03
N PHE A 120 -11.34 4.33 -4.72
CA PHE A 120 -9.96 3.96 -4.41
C PHE A 120 -9.03 4.08 -5.60
N THR A 121 -9.46 3.68 -6.80
CA THR A 121 -8.70 3.88 -8.04
C THR A 121 -8.37 5.37 -8.25
N ASN A 122 -9.35 6.25 -8.04
CA ASN A 122 -9.13 7.68 -8.15
C ASN A 122 -8.17 8.22 -7.09
N LEU A 123 -8.27 7.71 -5.85
CA LEU A 123 -7.34 8.06 -4.77
C LEU A 123 -5.91 7.64 -5.10
N ILE A 124 -5.69 6.42 -5.60
CA ILE A 124 -4.36 5.92 -5.99
C ILE A 124 -3.77 6.81 -7.08
N ARG A 125 -4.55 7.13 -8.11
CA ARG A 125 -4.12 8.05 -9.18
C ARG A 125 -3.78 9.43 -8.65
N HIS A 126 -4.59 9.95 -7.73
CA HIS A 126 -4.33 11.24 -7.13
C HIS A 126 -3.06 11.23 -6.27
N ALA A 127 -2.85 10.18 -5.49
CA ALA A 127 -1.63 10.00 -4.69
C ALA A 127 -0.38 9.93 -5.57
N ASN A 128 -0.43 9.16 -6.67
CA ASN A 128 0.66 9.10 -7.65
C ASN A 128 0.96 10.46 -8.26
N ALA A 129 -0.07 11.14 -8.78
CA ALA A 129 0.09 12.46 -9.35
C ALA A 129 0.69 13.43 -8.33
N ARG A 130 0.23 13.43 -7.08
CA ARG A 130 0.80 14.30 -6.04
C ARG A 130 2.25 13.97 -5.72
N ALA A 131 2.60 12.68 -5.62
CA ALA A 131 3.97 12.25 -5.36
C ALA A 131 4.94 12.80 -6.42
N ASP A 132 4.55 12.78 -7.70
CA ASP A 132 5.37 13.32 -8.81
C ASP A 132 5.65 14.83 -8.69
N HIS A 133 4.76 15.58 -8.02
CA HIS A 133 4.87 17.04 -7.91
C HIS A 133 5.62 17.50 -6.66
N VAL A 134 5.57 16.73 -5.57
CA VAL A 134 6.04 17.18 -4.25
C VAL A 134 7.25 16.42 -3.74
N ALA A 135 7.53 15.25 -4.31
CA ALA A 135 8.61 14.40 -3.85
C ALA A 135 9.92 14.70 -4.58
N MET A 136 11.03 14.43 -3.89
CA MET A 136 12.36 14.58 -4.46
C MET A 136 12.83 13.26 -5.10
N PRO A 137 13.85 13.26 -5.96
CA PRO A 137 14.56 12.04 -6.30
C PRO A 137 15.21 11.43 -5.06
N GLY A 138 15.14 10.11 -4.91
CA GLY A 138 15.72 9.40 -3.78
C GLY A 138 15.32 7.93 -3.73
N ALA A 139 15.90 7.19 -2.78
CA ALA A 139 15.66 5.77 -2.58
C ALA A 139 14.31 5.50 -1.90
N ALA A 140 13.91 4.24 -1.82
CA ALA A 140 12.78 3.79 -1.00
C ALA A 140 13.17 3.66 0.48
N PHE A 141 12.19 3.60 1.39
CA PHE A 141 12.44 3.13 2.75
C PHE A 141 12.74 1.64 2.71
N ALA A 142 13.74 1.23 3.50
CA ALA A 142 14.16 -0.15 3.66
C ALA A 142 13.35 -0.91 4.72
N SER A 143 12.82 -0.20 5.73
CA SER A 143 12.07 -0.84 6.80
C SER A 143 11.08 0.10 7.48
N PHE A 144 10.24 -0.51 8.32
CA PHE A 144 9.17 0.15 9.06
C PHE A 144 8.98 -0.49 10.44
N SER A 145 8.72 0.34 11.44
CA SER A 145 8.30 -0.14 12.75
C SER A 145 7.25 0.77 13.37
N VAL A 146 6.47 0.17 14.27
CA VAL A 146 5.52 0.88 15.12
C VAL A 146 6.03 0.77 16.55
N ASP A 147 6.47 1.89 17.10
CA ASP A 147 6.81 2.00 18.52
C ASP A 147 5.56 2.47 19.28
N TYR A 148 5.01 1.57 20.08
CA TYR A 148 3.88 1.85 20.94
C TYR A 148 3.93 1.00 22.20
N ASP A 149 3.48 1.60 23.29
CA ASP A 149 3.31 0.92 24.55
C ASP A 149 1.88 0.40 24.64
N ARG A 150 1.74 -0.94 24.62
CA ARG A 150 0.43 -1.60 24.66
C ARG A 150 -0.33 -1.35 25.96
N HIS A 151 0.40 -1.11 27.06
CA HIS A 151 -0.20 -0.88 28.38
C HIS A 151 -0.40 0.61 28.67
N ALA A 152 0.04 1.48 27.76
CA ALA A 152 -0.20 2.89 27.89
C ALA A 152 -1.70 3.24 27.75
N PRO A 153 -2.11 4.39 28.29
CA PRO A 153 -3.44 4.93 28.05
C PRO A 153 -3.73 5.06 26.55
N ILE A 154 -4.99 4.87 26.16
CA ILE A 154 -5.46 4.99 24.76
C ILE A 154 -5.16 6.38 24.15
N SER A 155 -4.92 7.39 24.99
CA SER A 155 -4.53 8.74 24.56
C SER A 155 -3.04 8.88 24.21
N LYS A 156 -2.20 7.88 24.49
CA LYS A 156 -0.78 7.91 24.13
C LYS A 156 -0.64 7.64 22.64
N ARG A 157 0.10 8.52 21.95
CA ARG A 157 0.39 8.36 20.52
C ARG A 157 1.51 7.34 20.34
N ALA A 158 1.35 6.50 19.32
CA ALA A 158 2.41 5.65 18.81
C ALA A 158 3.27 6.44 17.83
N LYS A 159 4.52 6.00 17.69
CA LYS A 159 5.43 6.48 16.65
C LYS A 159 5.49 5.46 15.52
N LEU A 160 5.32 5.95 14.30
CA LEU A 160 5.54 5.21 13.07
C LEU A 160 6.91 5.62 12.55
N CYS A 161 7.87 4.71 12.61
CA CYS A 161 9.26 4.96 12.27
C CYS A 161 9.59 4.30 10.93
N PHE A 162 10.20 5.07 10.04
CA PHE A 162 10.63 4.64 8.71
C PHE A 162 12.15 4.75 8.60
N TYR A 163 12.76 3.75 7.96
CA TYR A 163 14.20 3.56 7.97
C TYR A 163 14.79 3.52 6.56
N GLU A 164 15.96 4.11 6.39
CA GLU A 164 16.87 3.90 5.24
C GLU A 164 18.10 3.16 5.75
N GLU A 165 18.49 2.04 5.13
CA GLU A 165 19.73 1.30 5.48
C GLU A 165 19.94 1.05 7.00
N GLY A 166 18.84 0.93 7.76
CA GLY A 166 18.87 0.73 9.23
C GLY A 166 18.93 2.01 10.08
N CYS A 167 19.02 3.19 9.47
CA CYS A 167 18.91 4.49 10.14
C CYS A 167 17.46 5.00 10.12
N GLU A 168 16.94 5.44 11.27
CA GLU A 168 15.63 6.10 11.33
C GLU A 168 15.71 7.47 10.67
N VAL A 169 14.89 7.70 9.65
CA VAL A 169 14.94 8.92 8.83
C VAL A 169 13.64 9.72 8.85
N ALA A 170 12.50 9.06 9.05
CA ALA A 170 11.20 9.73 9.12
C ALA A 170 10.32 9.15 10.22
N VAL A 171 9.68 10.04 10.99
CA VAL A 171 8.83 9.69 12.11
C VAL A 171 7.53 10.50 12.05
N ILE A 172 6.41 9.80 12.25
CA ILE A 172 5.09 10.41 12.45
C ILE A 172 4.41 9.81 13.67
N GLU A 173 3.63 10.61 14.37
CA GLU A 173 2.86 10.18 15.54
C GLU A 173 1.37 10.05 15.21
N VAL A 174 0.74 8.99 15.72
CA VAL A 174 -0.71 8.74 15.55
C VAL A 174 -1.29 8.00 16.75
N LEU A 175 -2.58 8.23 17.03
CA LEU A 175 -3.34 7.36 17.93
C LEU A 175 -3.72 6.07 17.18
N LEU A 176 -3.17 4.93 17.59
CA LEU A 176 -3.44 3.67 16.91
C LEU A 176 -4.91 3.21 17.11
N PRO A 177 -5.49 2.53 16.11
CA PRO A 177 -6.77 1.86 16.26
C PRO A 177 -6.77 0.91 17.46
N HIS A 178 -7.93 0.79 18.12
CA HIS A 178 -8.05 0.01 19.36
C HIS A 178 -7.60 -1.46 19.21
N VAL A 179 -7.70 -2.05 18.00
CA VAL A 179 -7.28 -3.43 17.71
C VAL A 179 -5.81 -3.68 18.04
N PHE A 180 -4.93 -2.67 17.89
CA PHE A 180 -3.51 -2.79 18.20
C PHE A 180 -3.25 -3.00 19.69
N SER A 181 -4.12 -2.48 20.56
CA SER A 181 -4.06 -2.69 22.01
C SER A 181 -4.84 -3.92 22.47
N ALA A 182 -5.93 -4.26 21.79
CA ALA A 182 -6.89 -5.27 22.23
C ALA A 182 -6.52 -6.70 21.83
N ASN A 183 -5.80 -6.89 20.72
CA ASN A 183 -5.43 -8.21 20.22
C ASN A 183 -3.99 -8.21 19.70
N GLU A 184 -3.07 -8.76 20.50
CA GLU A 184 -1.65 -8.83 20.17
C GLU A 184 -1.36 -9.57 18.86
N THR A 185 -2.00 -10.71 18.65
CA THR A 185 -1.73 -11.55 17.46
C THR A 185 -2.17 -10.82 16.20
N ALA A 186 -3.35 -10.19 16.22
CA ALA A 186 -3.83 -9.38 15.10
C ALA A 186 -2.95 -8.14 14.89
N ALA A 187 -2.57 -7.45 15.96
CA ALA A 187 -1.70 -6.29 15.90
C ALA A 187 -0.36 -6.62 15.22
N ARG A 188 0.27 -7.72 15.62
CA ARG A 188 1.53 -8.20 15.03
C ARG A 188 1.36 -8.49 13.54
N HIS A 189 0.32 -9.24 13.17
CA HIS A 189 0.03 -9.58 11.78
C HIS A 189 -0.21 -8.32 10.92
N LEU A 190 -0.96 -7.33 11.42
CA LEU A 190 -1.18 -6.06 10.72
C LEU A 190 0.10 -5.25 10.53
N ILE A 191 0.97 -5.21 11.55
CA ILE A 191 2.29 -4.56 11.46
C ILE A 191 3.16 -5.28 10.44
N ASP A 192 3.14 -6.61 10.44
CA ASP A 192 3.91 -7.43 9.51
C ASP A 192 3.42 -7.20 8.06
N ILE A 193 2.12 -7.10 7.80
CA ILE A 193 1.60 -6.72 6.47
C ILE A 193 2.20 -5.39 5.99
N MET A 194 2.19 -4.36 6.85
CA MET A 194 2.75 -3.06 6.49
C MET A 194 4.27 -3.12 6.27
N ARG A 195 5.00 -3.89 7.08
CA ARG A 195 6.44 -4.11 6.93
C ARG A 195 6.79 -4.82 5.62
N HIS A 196 6.10 -5.91 5.30
CA HIS A 196 6.31 -6.65 4.06
C HIS A 196 6.03 -5.77 2.85
N PHE A 197 5.00 -4.92 2.90
CA PHE A 197 4.74 -3.96 1.84
C PHE A 197 5.90 -2.97 1.63
N ILE A 198 6.47 -2.41 2.71
CA ILE A 198 7.63 -1.51 2.62
C ILE A 198 8.82 -2.23 2.00
N GLY A 199 9.15 -3.44 2.48
CA GLY A 199 10.26 -4.22 1.94
C GLY A 199 10.07 -4.61 0.48
N GLN A 200 8.87 -5.06 0.10
CA GLN A 200 8.59 -5.45 -1.28
C GLN A 200 8.65 -4.24 -2.23
N SER A 201 8.04 -3.11 -1.85
CA SER A 201 8.07 -1.90 -2.67
C SER A 201 9.47 -1.29 -2.81
N MET A 202 10.37 -1.49 -1.85
CA MET A 202 11.80 -1.17 -2.00
C MET A 202 12.44 -2.04 -3.08
N ILE A 203 12.29 -3.36 -2.98
CA ILE A 203 12.84 -4.31 -3.96
C ILE A 203 12.33 -3.97 -5.37
N ASP A 204 11.02 -3.75 -5.51
CA ASP A 204 10.41 -3.41 -6.81
C ASP A 204 10.97 -2.09 -7.37
N ALA A 205 11.21 -1.09 -6.51
CA ALA A 205 11.83 0.17 -6.91
C ALA A 205 13.29 0.00 -7.36
N ASP A 206 14.07 -0.83 -6.66
CA ASP A 206 15.46 -1.13 -7.01
C ASP A 206 15.58 -1.90 -8.33
N ILE A 207 14.64 -2.83 -8.58
CA ILE A 207 14.53 -3.52 -9.88
C ILE A 207 14.22 -2.51 -10.98
N ALA A 208 13.22 -1.64 -10.77
CA ALA A 208 12.82 -0.63 -11.75
C ALA A 208 13.93 0.38 -12.05
N ALA A 209 14.78 0.69 -11.06
CA ALA A 209 15.95 1.55 -11.21
C ALA A 209 17.17 0.83 -11.85
N GLY A 210 17.11 -0.48 -12.09
CA GLY A 210 18.22 -1.27 -12.63
C GLY A 210 19.38 -1.49 -11.66
N VAL A 211 19.16 -1.31 -10.35
CA VAL A 211 20.18 -1.46 -9.31
C VAL A 211 20.50 -2.93 -9.08
N LEU A 212 19.47 -3.80 -9.07
CA LEU A 212 19.63 -5.23 -8.81
C LEU A 212 20.13 -6.05 -10.02
N THR A 213 20.17 -5.47 -11.22
CA THR A 213 20.71 -6.15 -12.41
C THR A 213 22.23 -6.14 -12.46
N ASN A 214 22.92 -5.26 -11.73
CA ASN A 214 24.38 -5.16 -11.81
C ASN A 214 25.14 -6.08 -10.82
N ASP A 215 24.52 -6.45 -9.70
CA ASP A 215 25.19 -7.26 -8.66
C ASP A 215 24.94 -8.78 -8.78
N SER A 216 24.10 -9.22 -9.73
CA SER A 216 23.67 -10.63 -9.83
C SER A 216 24.13 -11.37 -11.10
N ILE A 217 24.73 -10.70 -12.08
CA ILE A 217 25.03 -11.32 -13.40
C ILE A 217 26.37 -12.09 -13.41
N HIS A 218 27.16 -12.08 -12.34
CA HIS A 218 28.44 -12.80 -12.30
C HIS A 218 28.43 -14.19 -11.64
N VAL A 219 27.27 -14.73 -11.26
CA VAL A 219 27.18 -16.11 -10.73
C VAL A 219 26.02 -16.86 -11.39
N VAL A 220 26.18 -17.19 -12.67
CA VAL A 220 25.79 -18.45 -13.38
C VAL A 220 26.04 -18.15 -14.87
N SER A 221 27.31 -18.16 -15.26
CA SER A 221 27.69 -18.22 -16.68
C SER A 221 27.59 -19.67 -17.12
N ASP A 222 26.40 -20.12 -17.52
CA ASP A 222 26.18 -21.32 -18.35
C ASP A 222 24.72 -21.37 -18.87
N ILE A 223 24.28 -20.30 -19.55
CA ILE A 223 23.07 -20.34 -20.38
C ILE A 223 23.48 -19.96 -21.80
N PRO A 224 23.24 -20.82 -22.82
CA PRO A 224 23.57 -20.50 -24.21
C PRO A 224 22.76 -19.29 -24.69
N GLU A 225 23.37 -18.44 -25.52
CA GLU A 225 22.70 -17.29 -26.14
C GLU A 225 21.36 -17.68 -26.80
N PRO A 226 20.29 -16.87 -26.65
CA PRO A 226 19.02 -17.15 -27.29
C PRO A 226 19.13 -16.96 -28.81
N PRO A 227 18.38 -17.76 -29.61
CA PRO A 227 18.43 -17.66 -31.06
C PRO A 227 17.86 -16.31 -31.51
N ILE A 228 18.55 -15.71 -32.48
CA ILE A 228 18.20 -14.45 -33.15
C ILE A 228 16.75 -14.56 -33.65
N ARG A 229 15.84 -13.76 -33.07
CA ARG A 229 14.44 -13.67 -33.51
C ARG A 229 14.37 -12.92 -34.84
N GLU A 230 13.65 -13.48 -35.80
CA GLU A 230 13.23 -12.78 -37.03
C GLU A 230 12.35 -11.56 -36.70
N PRO A 231 12.37 -10.50 -37.53
CA PRO A 231 11.70 -9.24 -37.24
C PRO A 231 10.17 -9.38 -37.14
N GLU A 232 9.58 -8.73 -36.14
CA GLU A 232 8.13 -8.70 -35.92
C GLU A 232 7.40 -8.05 -37.10
N LYS A 233 6.44 -8.78 -37.68
CA LYS A 233 5.51 -8.24 -38.70
C LYS A 233 4.70 -7.07 -38.15
N THR A 234 4.56 -6.01 -38.95
CA THR A 234 3.84 -4.78 -38.57
C THR A 234 2.34 -5.02 -38.37
N LEU A 235 1.70 -4.11 -37.64
CA LEU A 235 0.26 -4.17 -37.36
C LEU A 235 -0.58 -4.26 -38.66
N GLU A 236 -0.15 -3.59 -39.74
CA GLU A 236 -0.83 -3.66 -41.03
C GLU A 236 -0.74 -5.06 -41.67
N GLN A 237 0.40 -5.75 -41.52
CA GLN A 237 0.55 -7.12 -42.04
C GLN A 237 -0.33 -8.13 -41.28
N LYS A 238 -0.50 -7.94 -39.97
CA LYS A 238 -1.41 -8.77 -39.15
C LYS A 238 -2.89 -8.55 -39.49
N LEU A 239 -3.27 -7.31 -39.83
CA LEU A 239 -4.65 -6.96 -40.20
C LEU A 239 -5.06 -7.45 -41.60
N MET A 240 -4.10 -7.68 -42.49
CA MET A 240 -4.33 -8.23 -43.83
C MET A 240 -4.47 -9.76 -43.85
N GLU A 241 -4.01 -10.47 -42.81
CA GLU A 241 -4.03 -11.94 -42.74
C GLU A 241 -5.37 -12.52 -42.22
N CYS A 242 -6.32 -11.69 -41.75
CA CYS A 242 -7.64 -12.15 -41.26
C CYS A 242 -8.80 -11.19 -41.60
N PRO A 243 -9.49 -11.33 -42.75
CA PRO A 243 -10.75 -10.65 -42.99
C PRO A 243 -11.90 -11.56 -42.53
N THR A 244 -12.27 -11.51 -41.27
CA THR A 244 -13.57 -12.04 -40.80
C THR A 244 -14.37 -10.89 -40.23
N TRP A 245 -15.12 -10.22 -41.11
CA TRP A 245 -16.18 -9.32 -40.70
C TRP A 245 -17.31 -10.11 -40.05
N ALA A 246 -17.83 -9.52 -38.97
CA ALA A 246 -18.98 -9.96 -38.20
C ALA A 246 -20.13 -10.49 -39.06
N THR A 247 -20.70 -11.61 -38.64
CA THR A 247 -22.12 -11.89 -38.83
C THR A 247 -22.73 -12.12 -37.45
N TRP A 248 -23.83 -11.39 -37.23
CA TRP A 248 -24.60 -11.22 -36.00
C TRP A 248 -25.00 -12.50 -35.29
#